data_AF-A0AAP8SX21-F1
#
_entry.id   AF-A0AAP8SX21-F1
#
_cell.length_a   1.000
_cell.length_b   1.000
_cell.length_c   1.000
_cell.angle_alpha   90.00
_cell.angle_beta   90.00
_cell.angle_gamma   90.00
#
_symmetry.space_group_name_H-M   'P 1'
#
loop_
_entity.id
_entity.type
_entity.pdbx_description
1 polymer ?
#
loop_
_entity_poly.entity_id
_entity_poly.type
_entity_poly.pdbx_seq_one_letter_code
_entity_poly.pdbx_strand_id
1 'polypeptide(L)'
;MFKNSIIQNDVNSVIIDKKHYLERNKLALKAQSHMEQCGVQVLDPTSVLCNDKYCFGDIDGSPLYFDDDHLSTFGAKVAASTFDSVFGE
;
A
#
# COMPACT_ATOMS: atom_id res chain seq x y z
N MET A 1 8.76 -14.25 -2.62
CA MET A 1 9.63 -14.05 -1.44
C MET A 1 9.04 -14.62 -0.15
N PHE A 2 7.75 -14.40 0.15
CA PHE A 2 7.10 -14.90 1.39
C PHE A 2 7.15 -16.41 1.63
N LYS A 3 6.99 -17.24 0.59
CA LYS A 3 7.01 -18.72 0.72
C LYS A 3 8.32 -19.27 1.32
N ASN A 4 9.45 -18.58 1.14
CA ASN A 4 10.74 -19.05 1.64
C ASN A 4 10.99 -18.63 3.10
N SER A 5 10.40 -17.53 3.57
CA SER A 5 10.55 -17.05 4.95
C SER A 5 9.88 -17.97 5.98
N ILE A 6 8.76 -18.62 5.61
CA ILE A 6 8.04 -19.58 6.47
C ILE A 6 8.93 -20.81 6.79
N ILE A 7 9.81 -21.21 5.86
CA ILE A 7 10.68 -22.38 6.03
C ILE A 7 11.86 -22.07 6.94
N GLN A 8 12.28 -20.80 7.01
CA GLN A 8 13.48 -20.38 7.74
C GLN A 8 13.20 -19.87 9.15
N ASN A 9 11.94 -19.87 9.60
CA ASN A 9 11.51 -19.34 10.89
C ASN A 9 11.96 -17.88 11.13
N ASP A 10 12.26 -17.17 10.04
CA ASP A 10 12.67 -15.78 10.02
C ASP A 10 11.46 -14.97 9.56
N VAL A 11 10.63 -14.59 10.54
CA VAL A 11 9.35 -13.88 10.31
C VAL A 11 9.61 -12.38 10.17
N ASN A 12 10.63 -12.01 9.38
CA ASN A 12 10.86 -10.60 9.08
C ASN A 12 9.77 -10.13 8.12
N SER A 13 8.98 -9.16 8.57
CA SER A 13 8.02 -8.49 7.70
C SER A 13 8.74 -7.88 6.50
N VAL A 14 8.12 -8.00 5.34
CA VAL A 14 8.61 -7.38 4.12
C VAL A 14 8.26 -5.91 4.21
N ILE A 15 9.25 -5.02 4.30
CA ILE A 15 9.02 -3.58 4.40
C ILE A 15 9.92 -2.81 3.44
N ILE A 16 9.46 -1.65 3.00
CA ILE A 16 10.28 -0.64 2.33
C ILE A 16 10.15 0.70 3.04
N ASP A 17 11.17 1.55 2.96
CA ASP A 17 11.05 2.94 3.41
C ASP A 17 9.95 3.66 2.63
N LYS A 18 9.07 4.38 3.31
CA LYS A 18 8.04 5.23 2.68
C LYS A 18 8.67 6.27 1.76
N LYS A 19 9.88 6.74 2.09
CA LYS A 19 10.67 7.61 1.20
C LYS A 19 10.95 6.93 -0.14
N HIS A 20 11.32 5.65 -0.15
CA HIS A 20 11.59 4.92 -1.39
C HIS A 20 10.31 4.78 -2.23
N TYR A 21 9.17 4.46 -1.59
CA TYR A 21 7.86 4.46 -2.25
C TYR A 21 7.54 5.83 -2.88
N LEU A 22 7.71 6.93 -2.13
CA LEU A 22 7.42 8.28 -2.59
C LEU A 22 8.29 8.68 -3.79
N GLU A 23 9.57 8.35 -3.76
CA GLU A 23 10.48 8.63 -4.90
C GLU A 23 10.11 7.79 -6.14
N ARG A 24 9.85 6.49 -5.98
CA ARG A 24 9.44 5.61 -7.09
C ARG A 24 8.14 6.10 -7.75
N ASN A 25 7.19 6.61 -6.96
CA ASN A 25 5.86 7.01 -7.43
C ASN A 25 5.70 8.52 -7.69
N LYS A 26 6.76 9.30 -7.55
CA LYS A 26 6.74 10.78 -7.61
C LYS A 26 6.00 11.33 -8.83
N LEU A 27 6.20 10.74 -10.01
CA LEU A 27 5.56 11.18 -11.24
C LEU A 27 4.03 10.95 -11.21
N ALA A 28 3.62 9.74 -10.81
CA ALA A 28 2.21 9.37 -10.74
C ALA A 28 1.46 10.18 -9.67
N LEU A 29 2.04 10.31 -8.47
CA LEU A 29 1.46 11.11 -7.39
C LEU A 29 1.35 12.59 -7.78
N LYS A 30 2.37 13.15 -8.45
CA LYS A 30 2.31 14.51 -8.97
C LYS A 30 1.19 14.65 -10.01
N ALA A 31 1.04 13.72 -10.94
CA ALA A 31 -0.02 13.80 -11.94
C ALA A 31 -1.42 13.74 -11.28
N GLN A 32 -1.61 12.86 -10.30
CA GLN A 32 -2.87 12.71 -9.58
C GLN A 32 -3.21 13.97 -8.76
N SER A 33 -2.23 14.58 -8.08
CA SER A 33 -2.47 15.80 -7.29
C SER A 33 -2.93 16.99 -8.14
N HIS A 34 -2.58 17.05 -9.42
CA HIS A 34 -3.10 18.09 -10.32
C HIS A 34 -4.59 17.89 -10.64
N MET A 35 -5.17 16.70 -10.43
CA MET A 35 -6.59 16.45 -10.69
C MET A 35 -7.49 17.13 -9.64
N GLU A 36 -6.96 17.45 -8.46
CA GLU A 36 -7.69 18.16 -7.40
C GLU A 36 -8.23 19.51 -7.89
N GLN A 37 -7.49 20.21 -8.77
CA GLN A 37 -7.94 21.48 -9.36
C GLN A 37 -9.18 21.32 -10.27
N CYS A 38 -9.46 20.09 -10.71
CA CYS A 38 -10.63 19.74 -11.52
C CYS A 38 -11.80 19.25 -10.65
N GLY A 39 -11.72 19.37 -9.32
CA GLY A 39 -12.74 18.88 -8.39
C GLY A 39 -12.71 17.36 -8.21
N VAL A 40 -11.62 16.68 -8.58
CA VAL A 40 -11.44 15.25 -8.32
C VAL A 40 -10.92 15.05 -6.90
N GLN A 41 -11.55 14.16 -6.14
CA GLN A 41 -11.01 13.70 -4.87
C GLN A 41 -9.96 12.60 -5.11
N VAL A 42 -8.72 12.84 -4.66
CA VAL A 42 -7.66 11.82 -4.68
C VAL A 42 -7.72 11.02 -3.38
N LEU A 43 -7.86 9.70 -3.49
CA LEU A 43 -7.81 8.79 -2.35
C LEU A 43 -6.38 8.26 -2.19
N ASP A 44 -5.84 8.30 -0.97
CA ASP A 44 -4.48 7.87 -0.66
C ASP A 44 -4.47 6.50 0.05
N PRO A 45 -4.20 5.39 -0.66
CA PRO A 45 -4.12 4.07 -0.06
C PRO A 45 -2.90 3.88 0.84
N THR A 46 -1.92 4.79 0.83
CA THR A 46 -0.75 4.69 1.72
C THR A 46 -1.12 4.91 3.17
N SER A 47 -2.26 5.52 3.46
CA SER A 47 -2.78 5.68 4.83
C SER A 47 -3.06 4.35 5.53
N VAL A 48 -3.35 3.28 4.76
CA VAL A 48 -3.68 1.94 5.29
C VAL A 48 -2.63 0.88 4.92
N LEU A 49 -1.73 1.19 3.98
CA LEU A 49 -0.64 0.30 3.55
C LEU A 49 0.74 0.72 4.08
N CYS A 50 0.87 1.92 4.63
CA CYS A 50 2.10 2.47 5.16
C CYS A 50 1.86 3.17 6.50
N ASN A 51 2.90 3.30 7.32
CA ASN A 51 2.95 4.27 8.41
C ASN A 51 3.83 5.47 8.01
N ASP A 52 4.27 6.30 8.97
CA ASP A 52 5.10 7.47 8.68
C ASP A 52 6.48 7.13 8.08
N LYS A 53 6.99 5.93 8.31
CA LYS A 53 8.36 5.52 7.95
C LYS A 53 8.41 4.42 6.92
N TYR A 54 7.48 3.48 6.94
CA TYR A 54 7.54 2.24 6.18
C TYR A 54 6.23 1.95 5.45
N CYS A 55 6.34 1.31 4.30
CA CYS A 55 5.24 0.62 3.63
C CYS A 55 5.41 -0.88 3.79
N PHE A 56 4.31 -1.57 4.06
CA PHE A 56 4.32 -2.96 4.46
C PHE A 56 3.96 -3.89 3.30
N GLY A 57 4.66 -5.01 3.19
CA GLY A 57 4.36 -6.12 2.30
C GLY A 57 3.47 -7.18 2.95
N ASP A 58 3.29 -7.11 4.27
CA ASP A 58 2.43 -7.98 5.06
C ASP A 58 1.88 -7.30 6.31
N ILE A 59 0.82 -7.89 6.87
CA ILE A 59 0.30 -7.59 8.21
C ILE A 59 0.22 -8.92 8.95
N ASP A 60 0.96 -9.05 10.05
CA ASP A 60 1.04 -10.26 10.87
C ASP A 60 1.31 -11.53 10.04
N GLY A 61 2.22 -11.42 9.07
CA GLY A 61 2.59 -12.53 8.16
C GLY A 61 1.58 -12.82 7.04
N SER A 62 0.47 -12.07 6.96
CA SER A 62 -0.48 -12.13 5.84
C SER A 62 -0.04 -11.21 4.70
N PRO A 63 0.31 -11.71 3.50
CA PRO A 63 0.83 -10.88 2.43
C PRO A 63 -0.20 -9.87 1.91
N LEU A 64 0.18 -8.59 1.87
CA LEU A 64 -0.61 -7.52 1.27
C LEU A 64 -0.54 -7.56 -0.26
N TYR A 65 0.56 -8.06 -0.83
CA TYR A 65 0.78 -8.14 -2.26
C TYR A 65 0.92 -9.58 -2.74
N PHE A 66 0.40 -9.86 -3.92
CA PHE A 66 0.56 -11.15 -4.61
C PHE A 66 1.94 -11.25 -5.28
N ASP A 67 2.35 -10.15 -5.91
CA ASP A 67 3.68 -9.96 -6.51
C ASP A 67 4.26 -8.61 -6.06
N ASP A 68 5.18 -8.03 -6.82
CA ASP A 68 5.88 -6.82 -6.40
C ASP A 68 5.02 -5.54 -6.48
N ASP A 69 3.82 -5.59 -7.11
CA ASP A 69 2.96 -4.42 -7.34
C ASP A 69 1.45 -4.67 -7.17
N HIS A 70 0.95 -5.89 -7.43
CA HIS A 70 -0.47 -6.22 -7.33
C HIS A 70 -0.85 -6.65 -5.91
N LEU A 71 -1.93 -6.08 -5.37
CA LEU A 71 -2.47 -6.48 -4.07
C LEU A 71 -2.98 -7.93 -4.11
N SER A 72 -2.79 -8.65 -3.00
CA SER A 72 -3.52 -9.89 -2.75
C SER A 72 -5.00 -9.59 -2.48
N THR A 73 -5.85 -10.62 -2.41
CA THR A 73 -7.25 -10.42 -1.99
C THR A 73 -7.36 -9.82 -0.58
N PHE A 74 -6.43 -10.20 0.31
CA PHE A 74 -6.32 -9.61 1.64
C PHE A 74 -5.91 -8.14 1.57
N GLY A 75 -4.85 -7.81 0.81
CA GLY A 75 -4.40 -6.42 0.65
C GLY A 75 -5.44 -5.52 -0.02
N ALA A 76 -6.18 -6.05 -1.00
CA ALA A 76 -7.30 -5.34 -1.62
C ALA A 76 -8.40 -5.00 -0.60
N LYS A 77 -8.71 -5.92 0.33
CA LYS A 77 -9.67 -5.66 1.40
C LYS A 77 -9.19 -4.59 2.38
N VAL A 78 -7.89 -4.56 2.69
CA VAL A 78 -7.29 -3.49 3.52
C VAL A 78 -7.40 -2.15 2.80
N ALA A 79 -6.98 -2.09 1.54
CA ALA A 79 -7.02 -0.87 0.72
C ALA A 79 -8.45 -0.36 0.48
N ALA A 80 -9.45 -1.23 0.47
CA ALA A 80 -10.85 -0.86 0.24
C ALA A 80 -11.39 0.16 1.26
N SER A 81 -10.88 0.17 2.50
CA SER A 81 -11.27 1.15 3.53
C SER A 81 -10.97 2.60 3.15
N THR A 82 -10.07 2.84 2.18
CA THR A 82 -9.80 4.20 1.68
C THR A 82 -10.98 4.79 0.92
N PHE A 83 -11.91 3.95 0.45
CA PHE A 83 -13.13 4.36 -0.22
C PHE A 83 -14.29 4.66 0.74
N ASP A 84 -14.13 4.44 2.05
CA ASP A 84 -15.20 4.68 3.03
C ASP A 84 -15.64 6.16 3.03
N SER A 85 -14.73 7.09 2.72
CA SER A 85 -15.08 8.51 2.57
C SER A 85 -15.98 8.83 1.36
N VAL A 86 -16.11 7.90 0.41
CA VAL A 86 -16.87 8.04 -0.83
C VAL A 86 -18.15 7.20 -0.80
N PHE A 87 -18.09 5.99 -0.23
CA PHE A 87 -19.20 5.03 -0.24
C PHE A 87 -19.69 4.62 1.15
N GLY A 88 -19.09 5.13 2.24
CA GLY A 88 -19.56 4.85 3.59
C GLY A 88 -20.90 5.52 3.87
N GLU A 89 -21.84 4.75 4.44
CA GLU A 89 -23.09 5.26 5.00
C GLU A 89 -22.87 5.91 6.38
#